data_AF-A0A197SPH8-F1
#
_entry.id   AF-A0A197SPH8-F1
#
_cell.length_a   1.000
_cell.length_b   1.000
_cell.length_c   1.000
_cell.angle_alpha   90.00
_cell.angle_beta   90.00
_cell.angle_gamma   90.00
#
_symmetry.space_group_name_H-M   'P 1'
#
loop_
_entity.id
_entity.type
_entity.pdbx_description
1 polymer ?
#
loop_
_entity_poly.entity_id
_entity_poly.type
_entity_poly.pdbx_seq_one_letter_code
_entity_poly.pdbx_strand_id
1 'polypeptide(L)'
;MSLTSRTTTAGALLLVTLLAATACDSDSSTADGASKSPAPSASATLSAQPPSPTTSPSTSPQDTPPAGTPTPPAQDGQLLGLVVSGGFAGLHNELVVKADGSYTSTRRDGQKTTGKLTPEALAGLRAALERADFAHLPPRPTGKPVADALMYQYTYGGHVVLIDDFHQTQALRDVRANLPLGYR
;
A
#
# COMPACT_ATOMS: atom_id res chain seq x y z
N MET A 1 -22.60 -56.05 -14.97
CA MET A 1 -22.67 -54.58 -14.86
C MET A 1 -21.27 -54.13 -14.43
N SER A 2 -20.26 -54.03 -15.31
CA SER A 2 -20.07 -53.00 -16.37
C SER A 2 -20.17 -51.59 -15.76
N LEU A 3 -19.18 -50.69 -15.78
CA LEU A 3 -17.91 -50.59 -16.51
C LEU A 3 -16.82 -49.85 -15.71
N THR A 4 -15.59 -50.35 -15.85
CA THR A 4 -14.30 -49.62 -15.81
C THR A 4 -14.25 -48.48 -16.83
N SER A 5 -13.69 -47.31 -16.46
CA SER A 5 -12.93 -46.33 -17.31
C SER A 5 -12.85 -44.95 -16.60
N ARG A 6 -11.83 -44.08 -16.72
CA ARG A 6 -10.55 -44.04 -17.44
C ARG A 6 -9.70 -42.88 -16.87
N THR A 7 -8.40 -43.12 -16.83
CA THR A 7 -7.27 -42.22 -16.61
C THR A 7 -7.18 -41.12 -17.69
N THR A 8 -6.76 -39.89 -17.33
CA THR A 8 -5.94 -39.03 -18.21
C THR A 8 -4.99 -38.16 -17.37
N THR A 9 -3.74 -38.62 -17.28
CA THR A 9 -2.55 -37.81 -16.98
C THR A 9 -1.96 -37.38 -18.33
N ALA A 10 -1.50 -36.13 -18.46
CA ALA A 10 -0.40 -35.65 -19.32
C ALA A 10 -0.70 -34.27 -19.93
N GLY A 11 0.17 -33.31 -19.63
CA GLY A 11 0.26 -32.02 -20.30
C GLY A 11 1.62 -31.42 -19.98
N ALA A 12 2.63 -31.86 -20.71
CA ALA A 12 4.04 -31.60 -20.49
C ALA A 12 4.47 -30.17 -20.87
N LEU A 13 5.31 -29.63 -19.99
CA LEU A 13 6.49 -28.78 -20.21
C LEU A 13 6.94 -28.50 -21.67
N LEU A 14 7.06 -27.22 -22.03
CA LEU A 14 8.16 -26.57 -22.79
C LEU A 14 7.74 -25.09 -23.10
N LEU A 15 8.56 -24.05 -23.27
CA LEU A 15 9.86 -23.55 -22.82
C LEU A 15 10.05 -22.20 -23.55
N VAL A 16 10.94 -21.33 -23.06
CA VAL A 16 11.52 -20.14 -23.74
C VAL A 16 10.69 -18.86 -23.70
N THR A 17 11.09 -17.92 -22.84
CA THR A 17 10.92 -16.48 -23.11
C THR A 17 12.23 -15.75 -22.85
N LEU A 18 12.59 -14.97 -23.86
CA LEU A 18 13.88 -14.36 -24.14
C LEU A 18 14.14 -13.15 -23.22
N LEU A 19 15.35 -13.09 -22.66
CA LEU A 19 15.85 -12.07 -21.75
C LEU A 19 16.35 -10.85 -22.56
N ALA A 20 15.66 -9.71 -22.48
CA ALA A 20 16.16 -8.45 -23.02
C ALA A 20 16.69 -7.57 -21.88
N ALA A 21 18.01 -7.44 -21.81
CA ALA A 21 18.71 -6.52 -20.95
C ALA A 21 18.77 -5.13 -21.62
N THR A 22 18.29 -4.09 -20.95
CA THR A 22 18.61 -2.69 -21.29
C THR A 22 19.30 -2.06 -20.09
N ALA A 23 20.58 -1.77 -20.30
CA ALA A 23 21.50 -1.14 -19.37
C ALA A 23 21.38 0.39 -19.39
N CYS A 24 21.81 1.00 -18.28
CA CYS A 24 22.48 2.31 -18.10
C CYS A 24 22.02 3.52 -18.92
N ASP A 25 21.74 4.65 -18.28
CA ASP A 25 22.82 5.61 -18.01
C ASP A 25 22.43 6.68 -16.98
N SER A 26 23.43 7.17 -16.27
CA SER A 26 23.35 8.17 -15.21
C SER A 26 23.76 9.51 -15.79
N ASP A 27 23.07 10.61 -15.47
CA ASP A 27 23.74 11.92 -15.51
C ASP A 27 23.27 12.83 -14.37
N SER A 28 24.23 13.05 -13.48
CA SER A 28 24.25 14.03 -12.40
C SER A 28 24.72 15.36 -12.95
N SER A 29 23.98 16.46 -12.70
CA SER A 29 24.50 17.81 -12.95
C SER A 29 24.08 18.82 -11.87
N THR A 30 25.04 19.04 -10.96
CA THR A 30 25.62 20.32 -10.53
C THR A 30 24.72 21.39 -9.89
N ALA A 31 24.90 21.55 -8.58
CA ALA A 31 24.61 22.78 -7.83
C ALA A 31 25.67 23.85 -8.10
N ASP A 32 25.28 25.11 -8.23
CA ASP A 32 26.00 26.28 -7.70
C ASP A 32 25.16 27.56 -7.85
N GLY A 33 25.35 28.55 -6.97
CA GLY A 33 24.77 29.89 -7.18
C GLY A 33 24.37 30.66 -5.93
N ALA A 34 25.37 31.10 -5.15
CA ALA A 34 25.24 31.89 -3.93
C ALA A 34 24.74 33.35 -4.10
N SER A 35 24.01 33.80 -3.06
CA SER A 35 24.06 35.11 -2.37
C SER A 35 24.11 36.43 -3.14
N LYS A 36 23.20 37.36 -2.79
CA LYS A 36 23.53 38.72 -2.30
C LYS A 36 22.27 39.51 -1.87
N SER A 37 22.32 40.04 -0.65
CA SER A 37 21.53 41.18 -0.17
C SER A 37 22.48 42.37 0.00
N PRO A 38 22.02 43.62 -0.23
CA PRO A 38 21.89 44.55 0.91
C PRO A 38 20.72 45.54 0.81
N ALA A 39 20.25 46.01 1.98
CA ALA A 39 19.42 47.21 2.20
C ALA A 39 20.33 48.44 2.48
N PRO A 40 19.86 49.72 2.46
CA PRO A 40 19.08 50.27 3.59
C PRO A 40 18.10 51.49 3.33
N SER A 41 17.17 51.65 4.29
CA SER A 41 16.58 52.84 4.98
C SER A 41 16.26 54.20 4.33
N ALA A 42 15.02 54.69 4.54
CA ALA A 42 14.64 55.81 5.46
C ALA A 42 13.17 56.25 5.21
N SER A 43 12.21 56.06 6.14
CA SER A 43 11.78 56.89 7.30
C SER A 43 10.96 58.16 6.98
N ALA A 44 9.66 58.15 7.33
CA ALA A 44 8.83 59.25 7.87
C ALA A 44 7.34 58.80 7.91
N THR A 45 6.41 59.15 8.81
CA THR A 45 6.36 59.68 10.19
C THR A 45 4.90 59.46 10.69
N LEU A 46 4.75 58.91 11.89
CA LEU A 46 3.64 58.90 12.89
C LEU A 46 2.21 59.40 12.52
N SER A 47 1.18 58.56 12.78
CA SER A 47 0.18 58.81 13.86
C SER A 47 -0.84 57.66 14.05
N ALA A 48 -0.69 56.98 15.20
CA ALA A 48 -1.68 56.42 16.14
C ALA A 48 -3.04 55.81 15.69
N GLN A 49 -3.19 54.48 15.90
CA GLN A 49 -4.38 53.88 16.53
C GLN A 49 -4.07 52.46 17.13
N PRO A 50 -4.43 52.15 18.40
CA PRO A 50 -4.23 50.83 19.04
C PRO A 50 -5.54 49.99 19.08
N PRO A 51 -5.54 48.74 19.60
CA PRO A 51 -5.02 47.51 18.98
C PRO A 51 -6.14 46.46 18.76
N SER A 52 -5.96 45.56 17.78
CA SER A 52 -6.66 44.26 17.79
C SER A 52 -5.61 43.14 17.89
N PRO A 53 -5.68 42.24 18.87
CA PRO A 53 -4.74 41.13 18.99
C PRO A 53 -5.08 40.06 17.95
N THR A 54 -4.43 40.10 16.80
CA THR A 54 -4.31 38.91 15.94
C THR A 54 -3.00 38.24 16.32
N THR A 55 -3.07 37.33 17.28
CA THR A 55 -2.02 36.34 17.52
C THR A 55 -1.94 35.43 16.28
N SER A 56 -1.01 35.73 15.38
CA SER A 56 -0.53 34.78 14.39
C SER A 56 0.35 33.75 15.09
N PRO A 57 0.02 32.45 15.11
CA PRO A 57 1.04 31.44 15.37
C PRO A 57 1.96 31.37 14.15
N SER A 58 3.18 31.87 14.35
CA SER A 58 4.34 31.44 13.57
C SER A 58 4.61 29.98 13.94
N THR A 59 4.14 29.05 13.12
CA THR A 59 4.57 27.66 13.17
C THR A 59 5.58 27.44 12.06
N SER A 60 6.82 27.14 12.48
CA SER A 60 7.81 26.42 11.67
C SER A 60 7.14 25.31 10.85
N PRO A 61 7.66 24.94 9.67
CA PRO A 61 7.40 23.63 9.10
C PRO A 61 8.04 22.59 10.03
N GLN A 62 7.30 22.22 11.06
CA GLN A 62 7.52 21.04 11.87
C GLN A 62 7.15 19.84 10.99
N ASP A 63 8.06 18.89 10.86
CA ASP A 63 7.90 17.61 10.18
C ASP A 63 6.50 17.04 10.42
N THR A 64 5.61 17.24 9.44
CA THR A 64 4.30 16.63 9.43
C THR A 64 4.43 15.36 8.61
N PRO A 65 4.37 14.14 9.21
CA PRO A 65 4.26 12.94 8.41
C PRO A 65 3.02 13.08 7.49
N PRO A 66 3.10 12.66 6.22
CA PRO A 66 1.93 12.73 5.35
C PRO A 66 0.77 11.97 5.99
N ALA A 67 -0.39 12.61 5.89
CA ALA A 67 -1.67 12.23 6.48
C ALA A 67 -1.87 10.71 6.59
N GLY A 68 -2.24 10.28 7.80
CA GLY A 68 -2.61 8.91 8.08
C GLY A 68 -3.62 8.41 7.05
N THR A 69 -3.26 7.33 6.36
CA THR A 69 -4.20 6.57 5.56
C THR A 69 -5.42 6.27 6.44
N PRO A 70 -6.65 6.60 6.03
CA PRO A 70 -7.83 6.24 6.78
C PRO A 70 -7.80 4.72 6.93
N THR A 71 -7.58 4.24 8.16
CA THR A 71 -7.61 2.81 8.46
C THR A 71 -9.07 2.41 8.41
N PRO A 72 -9.51 1.59 7.44
CA PRO A 72 -10.90 1.17 7.38
C PRO A 72 -11.21 0.34 8.64
N PRO A 73 -12.30 0.62 9.37
CA PRO A 73 -12.68 -0.20 10.51
C PRO A 73 -12.99 -1.62 10.03
N ALA A 74 -12.47 -2.62 10.75
CA ALA A 74 -12.84 -4.01 10.53
C ALA A 74 -14.36 -4.16 10.62
N GLN A 75 -14.98 -4.67 9.56
CA GLN A 75 -16.43 -4.84 9.44
C GLN A 75 -16.84 -6.20 10.05
N ASP A 76 -18.03 -6.27 10.67
CA ASP A 76 -18.55 -7.55 11.17
C ASP A 76 -18.64 -8.62 10.06
N GLY A 77 -18.11 -9.81 10.33
CA GLY A 77 -18.04 -10.91 9.36
C GLY A 77 -16.93 -10.79 8.30
N GLN A 78 -16.06 -9.78 8.41
CA GLN A 78 -14.86 -9.66 7.59
C GLN A 78 -13.83 -10.72 7.99
N LEU A 79 -13.32 -11.43 6.99
CA LEU A 79 -12.16 -12.30 7.16
C LEU A 79 -10.88 -11.48 7.03
N LEU A 80 -10.73 -10.73 5.94
CA LEU A 80 -9.52 -9.96 5.63
C LEU A 80 -9.88 -8.60 5.03
N GLY A 81 -9.17 -7.56 5.46
CA GLY A 81 -9.07 -6.28 4.77
C GLY A 81 -7.70 -6.10 4.17
N LEU A 82 -7.64 -5.53 2.98
CA LEU A 82 -6.41 -5.12 2.34
C LEU A 82 -6.59 -3.74 1.71
N VAL A 83 -5.69 -2.81 2.04
CA VAL A 83 -5.54 -1.55 1.30
C VAL A 83 -4.17 -1.57 0.64
N VAL A 84 -4.15 -1.32 -0.66
CA VAL A 84 -2.92 -1.18 -1.45
C VAL A 84 -2.79 0.26 -1.88
N SER A 85 -1.72 0.94 -1.48
CA SER A 85 -1.50 2.35 -1.77
C SER A 85 -0.06 2.65 -2.20
N GLY A 86 0.18 3.85 -2.72
CA GLY A 86 1.52 4.30 -3.11
C GLY A 86 1.84 4.03 -4.58
N GLY A 87 3.12 3.83 -4.89
CA GLY A 87 3.59 3.81 -6.28
C GLY A 87 3.61 5.19 -6.93
N PHE A 88 4.37 5.31 -8.02
CA PHE A 88 4.54 6.57 -8.75
C PHE A 88 3.21 7.18 -9.25
N ALA A 89 2.22 6.36 -9.60
CA ALA A 89 0.92 6.82 -10.08
C ALA A 89 -0.09 7.13 -8.95
N GLY A 90 0.27 6.92 -7.69
CA GLY A 90 -0.64 7.05 -6.55
C GLY A 90 -1.79 6.04 -6.62
N LEU A 91 -1.46 4.75 -6.64
CA LEU A 91 -2.44 3.67 -6.51
C LEU A 91 -3.18 3.81 -5.17
N HIS A 92 -4.48 3.52 -5.15
CA HIS A 92 -5.26 3.33 -3.92
C HIS A 92 -6.40 2.36 -4.21
N ASN A 93 -6.25 1.13 -3.75
CA ASN A 93 -7.23 0.07 -3.93
C ASN A 93 -7.57 -0.57 -2.59
N GLU A 94 -8.83 -0.90 -2.38
CA GLU A 94 -9.33 -1.51 -1.16
C GLU A 94 -9.99 -2.84 -1.50
N LEU A 95 -9.72 -3.87 -0.70
CA LEU A 95 -10.31 -5.18 -0.82
C LEU A 95 -10.81 -5.63 0.56
N VAL A 96 -12.07 -6.03 0.61
CA VAL A 96 -12.67 -6.66 1.78
C VAL A 96 -13.11 -8.07 1.38
N VAL A 97 -12.58 -9.06 2.08
CA VAL A 97 -12.96 -10.48 1.93
C VAL A 97 -13.71 -10.90 3.19
N LYS A 98 -14.89 -11.49 3.02
CA LYS A 98 -15.72 -12.03 4.10
C LYS A 98 -15.38 -13.50 4.39
N ALA A 99 -15.82 -14.00 5.53
CA ALA A 99 -15.57 -15.38 5.95
C ALA A 99 -16.12 -16.44 4.96
N ASP A 100 -17.22 -16.15 4.26
CA ASP A 100 -17.81 -17.03 3.25
C ASP A 100 -17.08 -17.00 1.88
N GLY A 101 -16.02 -16.18 1.76
CA GLY A 101 -15.24 -15.97 0.54
C GLY A 101 -15.84 -14.95 -0.41
N SER A 102 -16.99 -14.34 -0.08
CA SER A 102 -17.50 -13.18 -0.84
C SER A 102 -16.56 -12.00 -0.64
N TYR A 103 -16.25 -11.26 -1.70
CA TYR A 103 -15.35 -10.12 -1.63
C TYR A 103 -15.90 -8.90 -2.38
N THR A 104 -15.48 -7.73 -1.91
CA THR A 104 -15.69 -6.45 -2.60
C THR A 104 -14.35 -5.73 -2.72
N SER A 105 -14.03 -5.32 -3.94
CA SER A 105 -12.87 -4.51 -4.29
C SER A 105 -13.35 -3.11 -4.69
N THR A 106 -12.68 -2.06 -4.21
CA THR A 106 -12.92 -0.67 -4.59
C THR A 106 -11.61 -0.08 -5.12
N ARG A 107 -11.65 0.51 -6.31
CA ARG A 107 -10.51 1.21 -6.90
C ARG A 107 -10.52 2.70 -6.52
N ARG A 108 -9.40 3.40 -6.77
CA ARG A 108 -9.23 4.83 -6.47
C ARG A 108 -10.32 5.73 -7.08
N ASP A 109 -10.81 5.39 -8.27
CA ASP A 109 -11.89 6.09 -8.98
C ASP A 109 -13.29 5.78 -8.40
N GLY A 110 -13.37 4.96 -7.36
CA GLY A 110 -14.60 4.52 -6.74
C GLY A 110 -15.27 3.33 -7.43
N GLN A 111 -14.70 2.78 -8.52
CA GLN A 111 -15.24 1.58 -9.13
C GLN A 111 -15.23 0.41 -8.16
N LYS A 112 -16.39 -0.22 -8.01
CA LYS A 112 -16.60 -1.38 -7.13
C LYS A 112 -16.76 -2.64 -7.96
N THR A 113 -16.04 -3.68 -7.59
CA THR A 113 -16.17 -5.03 -8.15
C THR A 113 -16.44 -6.00 -7.02
N THR A 114 -17.48 -6.81 -7.16
CA THR A 114 -17.82 -7.86 -6.18
C THR A 114 -17.68 -9.22 -6.84
N GLY A 115 -17.31 -10.22 -6.04
CA GLY A 115 -17.23 -11.60 -6.51
C GLY A 115 -17.13 -12.57 -5.35
N LYS A 116 -16.76 -13.80 -5.66
CA LYS A 116 -16.54 -14.85 -4.67
C LYS A 116 -15.26 -15.62 -4.98
N LEU A 117 -14.47 -15.90 -3.95
CA LEU A 117 -13.31 -16.78 -4.07
C LEU A 117 -13.75 -18.21 -4.35
N THR A 118 -12.93 -18.96 -5.07
CA THR A 118 -13.11 -20.41 -5.16
C THR A 118 -12.93 -21.04 -3.77
N PRO A 119 -13.55 -22.19 -3.48
CA PRO A 119 -13.38 -22.86 -2.18
C PRO A 119 -11.92 -23.16 -1.86
N GLU A 120 -11.13 -23.53 -2.88
CA GLU A 120 -9.69 -23.78 -2.78
C GLU A 120 -8.92 -22.51 -2.40
N ALA A 121 -9.17 -21.39 -3.10
CA ALA A 121 -8.52 -20.11 -2.78
C ALA A 121 -8.90 -19.61 -1.38
N LEU A 122 -10.16 -19.81 -0.95
CA LEU A 122 -10.59 -19.45 0.40
C LEU A 122 -9.89 -20.30 1.47
N ALA A 123 -9.74 -21.60 1.24
CA ALA A 123 -9.01 -22.49 2.15
C ALA A 123 -7.52 -22.11 2.22
N GLY A 124 -6.90 -21.86 1.06
CA GLY A 124 -5.52 -21.40 0.96
C GLY A 124 -5.30 -20.05 1.65
N LEU A 125 -6.24 -19.11 1.48
CA LEU A 125 -6.22 -17.82 2.17
C LEU A 125 -6.25 -18.00 3.68
N ARG A 126 -7.18 -18.80 4.22
CA ARG A 126 -7.25 -19.06 5.67
C ARG A 126 -5.96 -19.68 6.19
N ALA A 127 -5.45 -20.71 5.52
CA ALA A 127 -4.19 -21.34 5.92
C ALA A 127 -2.98 -20.39 5.85
N ALA A 128 -2.97 -19.44 4.91
CA ALA A 128 -1.93 -18.43 4.83
C ALA A 128 -2.04 -17.38 5.95
N LEU A 129 -3.27 -16.96 6.30
CA LEU A 129 -3.52 -16.01 7.39
C LEU A 129 -3.09 -16.59 8.75
N GLU A 130 -3.39 -17.87 9.01
CA GLU A 130 -2.93 -18.57 10.21
C GLU A 130 -1.40 -18.64 10.30
N ARG A 131 -0.73 -18.95 9.17
CA ARG A 131 0.74 -19.00 9.11
C ARG A 131 1.42 -17.62 9.19
N ALA A 132 0.73 -16.57 8.77
CA ALA A 132 1.27 -15.21 8.81
C ALA A 132 1.37 -14.66 10.23
N ASP A 133 0.59 -15.21 11.16
CA ASP A 133 0.66 -14.92 12.59
C ASP A 133 0.67 -13.40 12.87
N PHE A 134 -0.42 -12.74 12.45
CA PHE A 134 -0.59 -11.29 12.52
C PHE A 134 -0.37 -10.71 13.91
N ALA A 135 -0.53 -11.50 14.97
CA ALA A 135 -0.29 -11.09 16.35
C ALA A 135 1.19 -10.77 16.64
N HIS A 136 2.12 -11.41 15.91
CA HIS A 136 3.56 -11.27 16.11
C HIS A 136 4.24 -10.40 15.05
N LEU A 137 3.50 -9.98 14.01
CA LEU A 137 4.03 -9.07 13.01
C LEU A 137 4.13 -7.64 13.56
N PRO A 138 5.20 -6.89 13.21
CA PRO A 138 5.27 -5.49 13.56
C PRO A 138 4.14 -4.74 12.84
N PRO A 139 3.42 -3.82 13.53
CA PRO A 139 2.28 -3.12 12.94
C PRO A 139 2.69 -2.11 11.86
N ARG A 140 3.96 -1.70 11.83
CA ARG A 140 4.53 -0.79 10.82
C ARG A 140 5.86 -1.30 10.29
N PRO A 141 6.26 -0.86 9.09
CA PRO A 141 7.58 -1.19 8.55
C PRO A 141 8.69 -0.70 9.49
N THR A 142 9.66 -1.56 9.77
CA THR A 142 10.81 -1.25 10.65
C THR A 142 12.06 -0.80 9.87
N GLY A 143 12.02 -0.90 8.54
CA GLY A 143 13.11 -0.53 7.64
C GLY A 143 13.13 0.95 7.26
N LYS A 144 14.07 1.32 6.38
CA LYS A 144 14.06 2.65 5.75
C LYS A 144 12.90 2.73 4.74
N PRO A 145 12.15 3.83 4.70
CA PRO A 145 11.15 4.04 3.67
C PRO A 145 11.78 3.93 2.28
N VAL A 146 11.13 3.18 1.39
CA VAL A 146 11.51 3.09 -0.01
C VAL A 146 10.64 4.06 -0.80
N ALA A 147 11.28 4.95 -1.56
CA ALA A 147 10.56 5.91 -2.39
C ALA A 147 9.68 5.18 -3.42
N ASP A 148 8.46 5.69 -3.61
CA ASP A 148 7.47 5.14 -4.54
C ASP A 148 7.11 3.66 -4.34
N ALA A 149 7.38 3.10 -3.16
CA ALA A 149 7.00 1.73 -2.87
C ALA A 149 5.48 1.58 -2.74
N LEU A 150 4.98 0.41 -3.15
CA LEU A 150 3.62 0.00 -2.83
C LEU A 150 3.55 -0.41 -1.36
N MET A 151 2.60 0.20 -0.64
CA MET A 151 2.25 -0.13 0.73
C MET A 151 1.05 -1.06 0.74
N TYR A 152 1.10 -2.06 1.60
CA TYR A 152 0.03 -3.01 1.86
C TYR A 152 -0.37 -2.91 3.33
N GLN A 153 -1.61 -2.48 3.58
CA GLN A 153 -2.21 -2.49 4.91
C GLN A 153 -3.16 -3.67 4.99
N TYR A 154 -2.80 -4.67 5.79
CA TYR A 154 -3.63 -5.84 6.07
C TYR A 154 -4.39 -5.64 7.38
N THR A 155 -5.68 -5.96 7.38
CA THR A 155 -6.52 -5.99 8.58
C THR A 155 -7.09 -7.39 8.77
N TYR A 156 -6.68 -8.07 9.85
CA TYR A 156 -7.07 -9.45 10.13
C TYR A 156 -7.14 -9.68 11.65
N GLY A 157 -8.24 -10.28 12.14
CA GLY A 157 -8.36 -10.67 13.55
C GLY A 157 -8.16 -9.53 14.57
N GLY A 158 -8.48 -8.29 14.20
CA GLY A 158 -8.25 -7.10 15.04
C GLY A 158 -6.82 -6.52 14.95
N HIS A 159 -5.92 -7.15 14.22
CA HIS A 159 -4.58 -6.66 13.95
C HIS A 159 -4.54 -5.88 12.63
N VAL A 160 -3.75 -4.81 12.63
CA VAL A 160 -3.45 -4.03 11.43
C VAL A 160 -1.93 -4.07 11.22
N VAL A 161 -1.52 -4.55 10.05
CA VAL A 161 -0.12 -4.67 9.66
C VAL A 161 0.11 -3.87 8.40
N LEU A 162 0.99 -2.87 8.47
CA LEU A 162 1.44 -2.10 7.31
C LEU A 162 2.83 -2.59 6.89
N ILE A 163 2.98 -2.95 5.62
CA ILE A 163 4.23 -3.45 5.05
C ILE A 163 4.40 -2.98 3.61
N ASP A 164 5.63 -2.67 3.21
CA ASP A 164 5.93 -2.35 1.82
C ASP A 164 6.20 -3.63 1.00
N ASP A 165 6.17 -3.51 -0.33
CA ASP A 165 6.36 -4.65 -1.24
C ASP A 165 7.71 -5.38 -1.01
N PHE A 166 8.76 -4.62 -0.68
CA PHE A 166 10.12 -5.15 -0.57
C PHE A 166 10.38 -5.92 0.73
N HIS A 167 9.65 -5.60 1.80
CA HIS A 167 9.84 -6.24 3.11
C HIS A 167 8.80 -7.32 3.43
N GLN A 168 7.94 -7.71 2.49
CA GLN A 168 6.94 -8.75 2.75
C GLN A 168 7.54 -10.08 3.22
N THR A 169 6.91 -10.69 4.23
CA THR A 169 7.20 -12.07 4.62
C THR A 169 6.63 -13.05 3.59
N GLN A 170 7.18 -14.28 3.54
CA GLN A 170 6.64 -15.31 2.63
C GLN A 170 5.16 -15.61 2.92
N ALA A 171 4.76 -15.62 4.20
CA ALA A 171 3.38 -15.87 4.57
C ALA A 171 2.42 -14.79 4.03
N LEU A 172 2.81 -13.50 4.07
CA LEU A 172 2.00 -12.42 3.49
C LEU A 172 1.94 -12.49 1.96
N ARG A 173 3.02 -12.93 1.31
CA ARG A 173 2.99 -13.23 -0.13
C ARG A 173 2.03 -14.37 -0.45
N ASP A 174 1.98 -15.41 0.37
CA ASP A 174 1.05 -16.52 0.19
C ASP A 174 -0.42 -16.07 0.40
N VAL A 175 -0.67 -15.18 1.37
CA VAL A 175 -1.99 -14.54 1.55
C VAL A 175 -2.38 -13.83 0.26
N ARG A 176 -1.47 -13.00 -0.28
CA ARG A 176 -1.66 -12.24 -1.51
C ARG A 176 -1.95 -13.14 -2.70
N ALA A 177 -1.21 -14.25 -2.82
CA ALA A 177 -1.40 -15.26 -3.85
C ALA A 177 -2.75 -16.00 -3.80
N ASN A 178 -3.59 -15.81 -2.78
CA ASN A 178 -4.94 -16.37 -2.71
C ASN A 178 -6.05 -15.34 -2.95
N LEU A 179 -5.70 -14.07 -3.15
CA LEU A 179 -6.65 -12.98 -3.41
C LEU A 179 -7.14 -12.96 -4.87
N PRO A 180 -8.20 -12.20 -5.18
CA PRO A 180 -8.65 -11.98 -6.55
C PRO A 180 -7.56 -11.36 -7.43
N LEU A 181 -7.67 -11.57 -8.75
CA LEU A 181 -6.75 -10.98 -9.73
C LEU A 181 -6.70 -9.44 -9.60
N GLY A 182 -5.50 -8.88 -9.64
CA GLY A 182 -5.23 -7.45 -9.35
C GLY A 182 -4.72 -7.17 -7.94
N TYR A 183 -4.71 -8.18 -7.07
CA TYR A 183 -4.13 -8.14 -5.73
C TYR A 183 -3.15 -9.29 -5.49
N ARG A 184 -2.61 -9.94 -6.54
CA ARG A 184 -1.61 -11.01 -6.45
C ARG A 184 -0.22 -10.47 -6.72
#